data_AF-A0A071LUA5-F1
#
_entry.id   AF-A0A071LUA5-F1
#
_cell.length_a   1.000
_cell.length_b   1.000
_cell.length_c   1.000
_cell.angle_alpha   90.00
_cell.angle_beta   90.00
_cell.angle_gamma   90.00
#
_symmetry.space_group_name_H-M   'P 1'
#
loop_
_entity.id
_entity.type
_entity.pdbx_description
1 polymer ?
#
loop_
_entity_poly.entity_id
_entity_poly.type
_entity_poly.pdbx_seq_one_letter_code
_entity_poly.pdbx_strand_id
1 'polypeptide(L)'
;MKIISDDFKVFSYWISKVLKENVYLRFLIYGVILICFILVLIRSYLSDSSNLAQWVSSISDFIMAISATIGVIVASKWRSDSTKDKVINIGVEIVSKKLKELRTRFYSQPHLKVFTSLLSNLLSTQDVNNIKINIFYNSFFSLNEVSNKDASLIKDIRSDIKMISTLGWNIKNNDFSILMLEIEQYSEQLITCLITIESVISMLGYRTDGTHVVAGFNIDGQYHDVLSSMNSNLKDLDSLREGVSKKISYYEDCSIFDLITPK
;
A
#
# COMPACT_ATOMS: atom_id res chain seq x y z
N MET A 1 -0.86 25.70 33.11
CA MET A 1 -0.70 24.45 33.91
C MET A 1 -2.01 23.65 33.97
N LYS A 2 -2.64 23.36 32.81
CA LYS A 2 -3.94 22.64 32.71
C LYS A 2 -3.90 21.42 31.78
N ILE A 3 -2.99 21.40 30.81
CA ILE A 3 -2.88 20.34 29.78
C ILE A 3 -2.36 19.02 30.38
N ILE A 4 -1.49 19.07 31.39
CA ILE A 4 -0.93 17.89 32.07
C ILE A 4 -2.00 17.10 32.86
N SER A 5 -3.11 17.74 33.25
CA SER A 5 -4.19 17.11 34.04
C SER A 5 -4.97 16.06 33.25
N ASP A 6 -5.25 16.33 31.98
CA ASP A 6 -6.17 15.51 31.20
C ASP A 6 -5.47 14.29 30.62
N ASP A 7 -4.20 14.45 30.18
CA ASP A 7 -3.36 13.31 29.78
C ASP A 7 -3.10 12.36 30.96
N PHE A 8 -2.93 12.88 32.19
CA PHE A 8 -2.75 12.05 33.38
C PHE A 8 -4.02 11.28 33.76
N LYS A 9 -5.21 11.85 33.54
CA LYS A 9 -6.49 11.16 33.76
C LYS A 9 -6.74 10.06 32.74
N VAL A 10 -6.42 10.30 31.46
CA VAL A 10 -6.52 9.27 30.41
C VAL A 10 -5.54 8.15 30.69
N PHE A 11 -4.32 8.48 31.10
CA PHE A 11 -3.30 7.51 31.50
C PHE A 11 -3.73 6.70 32.74
N SER A 12 -4.26 7.34 33.79
CA SER A 12 -4.69 6.62 35.00
C SER A 12 -5.91 5.73 34.76
N TYR A 13 -6.85 6.18 33.93
CA TYR A 13 -8.00 5.38 33.51
C TYR A 13 -7.55 4.13 32.75
N TRP A 14 -6.62 4.29 31.81
CA TRP A 14 -6.11 3.21 30.99
C TRP A 14 -5.26 2.22 31.80
N ILE A 15 -4.41 2.70 32.72
CA ILE A 15 -3.72 1.83 33.69
C ILE A 15 -4.71 1.05 34.53
N SER A 16 -5.78 1.67 35.04
CA SER A 16 -6.79 0.96 35.83
C SER A 16 -7.48 -0.16 35.03
N LYS A 17 -7.69 0.07 33.72
CA LYS A 17 -8.30 -0.90 32.81
C LYS A 17 -7.34 -2.06 32.50
N VAL A 18 -6.08 -1.76 32.18
CA VAL A 18 -5.04 -2.77 31.91
C VAL A 18 -4.72 -3.62 33.14
N LEU A 19 -4.66 -2.99 34.32
CA LEU A 19 -4.56 -3.71 35.58
C LEU A 19 -5.80 -4.58 35.80
N LYS A 20 -7.00 -4.10 35.47
CA LYS A 20 -8.22 -4.90 35.57
C LYS A 20 -8.19 -6.15 34.68
N GLU A 21 -7.66 -6.06 33.47
CA GLU A 21 -7.67 -7.17 32.52
C GLU A 21 -6.52 -8.18 32.73
N ASN A 22 -5.39 -7.79 33.33
CA ASN A 22 -4.25 -8.69 33.56
C ASN A 22 -4.05 -9.06 35.03
N VAL A 23 -4.56 -10.24 35.41
CA VAL A 23 -4.41 -10.84 36.76
C VAL A 23 -2.94 -10.96 37.17
N TYR A 24 -2.06 -11.37 36.26
CA TYR A 24 -0.62 -11.50 36.52
C TYR A 24 0.05 -10.16 36.88
N LEU A 25 -0.34 -9.08 36.22
CA LEU A 25 0.25 -7.75 36.44
C LEU A 25 -0.17 -7.19 37.81
N ARG A 26 -1.41 -7.47 38.24
CA ARG A 26 -1.85 -7.18 39.61
C ARG A 26 -1.05 -7.97 40.63
N PHE A 27 -0.87 -9.27 40.40
CA PHE A 27 -0.13 -10.14 41.32
C PHE A 27 1.31 -9.68 41.50
N LEU A 28 1.95 -9.23 40.41
CA LEU A 28 3.31 -8.73 40.42
C LEU A 28 3.41 -7.39 41.19
N ILE A 29 2.50 -6.44 40.96
CA ILE A 29 2.47 -5.16 41.67
C ILE A 29 2.17 -5.35 43.16
N TYR A 30 1.15 -6.15 43.51
CA TYR A 30 0.83 -6.43 44.91
C TYR A 30 1.95 -7.21 45.60
N GLY A 31 2.58 -8.17 44.90
CA GLY A 31 3.72 -8.91 45.41
C GLY A 31 4.93 -8.02 45.70
N VAL A 32 5.23 -7.07 44.80
CA VAL A 32 6.30 -6.08 44.99
C VAL A 32 6.00 -5.16 46.17
N ILE A 33 4.77 -4.63 46.28
CA ILE A 33 4.37 -3.76 47.40
C ILE A 33 4.48 -4.53 48.72
N LEU A 34 4.07 -5.79 48.74
CA LEU A 34 4.12 -6.65 49.92
C LEU A 34 5.57 -6.96 50.33
N ILE A 35 6.46 -7.24 49.37
CA ILE A 35 7.90 -7.43 49.62
C ILE A 35 8.53 -6.15 50.17
N CYS A 36 8.23 -4.98 49.58
CA CYS A 36 8.69 -3.70 50.10
C CYS A 36 8.20 -3.44 51.52
N PHE A 37 6.93 -3.76 51.82
CA PHE A 37 6.35 -3.60 53.15
C PHE A 37 6.99 -4.53 54.18
N ILE A 38 7.24 -5.79 53.82
CA ILE A 38 7.94 -6.76 54.67
C ILE A 38 9.38 -6.32 54.93
N LEU A 39 10.10 -5.80 53.93
CA LEU A 39 11.46 -5.30 54.09
C LEU A 39 11.54 -4.06 55.01
N VAL A 40 10.53 -3.18 54.97
CA VAL A 40 10.41 -2.04 55.89
C VAL A 40 10.11 -2.51 57.31
N LEU A 41 9.19 -3.47 57.49
CA LEU A 41 8.83 -4.02 58.79
C LEU A 41 9.98 -4.79 59.47
N ILE A 42 10.67 -5.67 58.74
CA ILE A 42 11.82 -6.42 59.23
C ILE A 42 12.91 -5.47 59.75
N ARG A 43 13.11 -4.33 59.07
CA ARG A 43 14.18 -3.39 59.42
C ARG A 43 13.79 -2.41 60.52
N SER A 44 12.52 -2.04 60.63
CA SER A 44 11.98 -1.32 61.81
C SER A 44 12.20 -2.09 63.11
N TYR A 45 12.39 -3.41 63.03
CA TYR A 45 12.70 -4.28 64.16
C TYR A 45 14.21 -4.45 64.43
N LEU A 46 15.10 -4.05 63.52
CA LEU A 46 16.52 -4.49 63.50
C LEU A 46 17.60 -3.39 63.52
N SER A 47 17.33 -2.09 63.36
CA SER A 47 18.43 -1.09 63.22
C SER A 47 18.10 0.35 63.64
N ASP A 48 19.11 1.00 64.24
CA ASP A 48 19.20 2.45 64.50
C ASP A 48 19.06 3.29 63.20
N SER A 49 18.49 4.48 63.34
CA SER A 49 17.85 5.31 62.31
C SER A 49 18.76 5.96 61.25
N SER A 50 20.07 5.75 61.28
CA SER A 50 21.04 6.56 60.51
C SER A 50 21.14 6.25 59.01
N ASN A 51 20.59 5.13 58.53
CA ASN A 51 20.69 4.70 57.12
C ASN A 51 19.35 4.64 56.36
N LEU A 52 18.28 5.23 56.91
CA LEU A 52 16.95 5.21 56.29
C LEU A 52 16.92 5.88 54.90
N ALA A 53 17.64 6.99 54.72
CA ALA A 53 17.67 7.73 53.45
C ALA A 53 18.26 6.90 52.29
N GLN A 54 19.32 6.12 52.55
CA GLN A 54 19.93 5.25 51.53
C GLN A 54 18.99 4.11 51.12
N TRP A 55 18.23 3.56 52.07
CA TRP A 55 17.24 2.50 51.78
C TRP A 55 16.03 3.02 51.02
N VAL A 56 15.51 4.19 51.39
CA VAL A 56 14.43 4.84 50.64
C VAL A 56 14.87 5.15 49.21
N SER A 57 16.14 5.56 49.01
CA SER A 57 16.72 5.73 47.67
C SER A 57 16.74 4.42 46.89
N SER A 58 17.23 3.31 47.48
CA SER A 58 17.27 2.01 46.79
C SER A 58 15.87 1.45 46.47
N ILE A 59 14.88 1.68 47.34
CA ILE A 59 13.47 1.31 47.07
C ILE A 59 12.91 2.16 45.93
N SER A 60 13.23 3.46 45.90
CA SER A 60 12.86 4.35 44.80
C SER A 60 13.44 3.87 43.47
N ASP A 61 14.72 3.49 43.43
CA ASP A 61 15.38 2.96 42.24
C ASP A 61 14.75 1.64 41.77
N PHE A 62 14.37 0.78 42.70
CA PHE A 62 13.66 -0.48 42.41
C PHE A 62 12.25 -0.24 41.84
N ILE A 63 11.49 0.69 42.43
CA ILE A 63 10.16 1.08 41.91
C ILE A 63 10.31 1.73 40.52
N MET A 64 11.35 2.52 40.30
CA MET A 64 11.63 3.13 38.99
C MET A 64 11.96 2.06 37.94
N ALA A 65 12.75 1.04 38.29
CA ALA A 65 13.07 -0.08 37.41
C ALA A 65 11.82 -0.92 37.05
N ILE A 66 10.93 -1.15 38.02
CA ILE A 66 9.66 -1.84 37.77
C ILE A 66 8.73 -1.00 36.90
N SER A 67 8.63 0.30 37.18
CA SER A 67 7.82 1.23 36.38
C SER A 67 8.32 1.30 34.94
N ALA A 68 9.65 1.30 34.74
CA ALA A 68 10.26 1.21 33.42
C ALA A 68 9.93 -0.12 32.73
N THR A 69 10.00 -1.24 33.46
CA THR A 69 9.69 -2.58 32.92
C THR A 69 8.22 -2.70 32.50
N ILE A 70 7.29 -2.23 33.34
CA ILE A 70 5.86 -2.17 33.01
C ILE A 70 5.63 -1.22 31.83
N GLY A 71 6.29 -0.06 31.82
CA GLY A 71 6.23 0.90 30.72
C GLY A 71 6.67 0.29 29.38
N VAL A 72 7.72 -0.53 29.38
CA VAL A 72 8.19 -1.25 28.19
C VAL A 72 7.16 -2.29 27.72
N ILE A 73 6.59 -3.08 28.64
CA ILE A 73 5.57 -4.08 28.30
C ILE A 73 4.32 -3.41 27.73
N VAL A 74 3.85 -2.35 28.38
CA VAL A 74 2.70 -1.56 27.94
C VAL A 74 2.95 -0.91 26.58
N ALA A 75 4.11 -0.29 26.38
CA ALA A 75 4.47 0.32 25.11
C ALA A 75 4.54 -0.71 23.99
N SER A 76 5.07 -1.92 24.26
CA SER A 76 5.12 -3.00 23.27
C SER A 76 3.72 -3.46 22.85
N LYS A 77 2.79 -3.59 23.80
CA LYS A 77 1.41 -4.01 23.53
C LYS A 77 0.61 -2.92 22.83
N TRP A 78 0.75 -1.67 23.27
CA TRP A 78 0.12 -0.51 22.61
C TRP A 78 0.63 -0.32 21.17
N ARG A 79 1.93 -0.52 20.94
CA ARG A 79 2.51 -0.51 19.59
C ARG A 79 1.91 -1.62 18.74
N SER A 80 1.81 -2.85 19.26
CA SER A 80 1.17 -3.96 18.57
C SER A 80 -0.28 -3.65 18.18
N ASP A 81 -1.09 -3.17 19.12
CA ASP A 81 -2.50 -2.86 18.89
C ASP A 81 -2.68 -1.70 17.88
N SER A 82 -1.89 -0.64 18.01
CA SER A 82 -1.91 0.50 17.07
C SER A 82 -1.46 0.09 15.66
N THR A 83 -0.45 -0.79 15.53
CA THR A 83 -0.03 -1.30 14.23
C THR A 83 -1.06 -2.23 13.60
N LYS A 84 -1.76 -3.04 14.40
CA LYS A 84 -2.80 -3.96 13.94
C LYS A 84 -3.97 -3.21 13.30
N ASP A 85 -4.51 -2.20 13.98
CA ASP A 85 -5.63 -1.40 13.45
C ASP A 85 -5.22 -0.68 12.15
N LYS A 86 -3.98 -0.19 12.09
CA LYS A 86 -3.44 0.45 10.89
C LYS A 86 -3.30 -0.51 9.72
N VAL A 87 -2.78 -1.72 9.94
CA VAL A 87 -2.64 -2.76 8.91
C VAL A 87 -4.00 -3.22 8.41
N ILE A 88 -4.98 -3.39 9.31
CA ILE A 88 -6.36 -3.73 8.94
C ILE A 88 -6.95 -2.65 8.04
N ASN A 89 -6.84 -1.37 8.42
CA ASN A 89 -7.38 -0.27 7.62
C ASN A 89 -6.75 -0.20 6.21
N ILE A 90 -5.43 -0.34 6.12
CA ILE A 90 -4.72 -0.37 4.83
C ILE A 90 -5.16 -1.59 4.00
N GLY A 91 -5.24 -2.77 4.62
CA GLY A 91 -5.68 -3.99 3.94
C GLY A 91 -7.12 -3.89 3.40
N VAL A 92 -8.03 -3.32 4.20
CA VAL A 92 -9.41 -3.03 3.77
C VAL A 92 -9.40 -2.05 2.61
N GLU A 93 -8.62 -0.98 2.67
CA GLU A 93 -8.54 0.01 1.59
C GLU A 93 -8.03 -0.61 0.27
N ILE A 94 -7.02 -1.47 0.33
CA ILE A 94 -6.52 -2.20 -0.84
C ILE A 94 -7.65 -3.03 -1.46
N VAL A 95 -8.27 -3.91 -0.68
CA VAL A 95 -9.24 -4.90 -1.21
C VAL A 95 -10.55 -4.24 -1.63
N SER A 96 -11.13 -3.40 -0.78
CA SER A 96 -12.48 -2.85 -0.98
C SER A 96 -12.54 -1.68 -1.96
N LYS A 97 -11.44 -0.94 -2.13
CA LYS A 97 -11.40 0.29 -2.92
C LYS A 97 -10.40 0.20 -4.07
N LYS A 98 -9.10 0.05 -3.77
CA LYS A 98 -8.05 0.19 -4.80
C LYS A 98 -8.07 -0.93 -5.83
N LEU A 99 -8.23 -2.19 -5.42
CA LEU A 99 -8.37 -3.32 -6.34
C LEU A 99 -9.66 -3.24 -7.16
N LYS A 100 -10.76 -2.82 -6.54
CA LYS A 100 -12.03 -2.63 -7.24
C LYS A 100 -11.98 -1.50 -8.27
N GLU A 101 -11.31 -0.40 -7.92
CA GLU A 101 -11.05 0.71 -8.84
C GLU A 101 -10.19 0.27 -10.01
N LEU A 102 -9.12 -0.49 -9.72
CA LEU A 102 -8.26 -1.09 -10.74
C LEU A 102 -9.05 -2.03 -11.65
N ARG A 103 -9.86 -2.95 -11.10
CA ARG A 103 -10.70 -3.86 -11.89
C ARG A 103 -11.67 -3.09 -12.77
N THR A 104 -12.32 -2.07 -12.23
CA THR A 104 -13.29 -1.27 -12.98
C THR A 104 -12.62 -0.62 -14.19
N ARG A 105 -11.41 -0.08 -14.02
CA ARG A 105 -10.64 0.52 -15.12
C ARG A 105 -10.13 -0.52 -16.11
N PHE A 106 -9.65 -1.67 -15.64
CA PHE A 106 -9.28 -2.79 -16.50
C PHE A 106 -10.46 -3.35 -17.30
N TYR A 107 -11.65 -3.40 -16.70
CA TYR A 107 -12.88 -3.88 -17.33
C TYR A 107 -13.51 -2.81 -18.25
N SER A 108 -13.34 -1.52 -17.93
CA SER A 108 -13.94 -0.39 -18.62
C SER A 108 -12.97 0.36 -19.53
N GLN A 109 -11.98 -0.27 -20.15
CA GLN A 109 -11.18 0.37 -21.20
C GLN A 109 -11.72 0.04 -22.61
N PRO A 110 -12.80 0.71 -23.10
CA PRO A 110 -13.05 0.78 -24.52
C PRO A 110 -11.87 1.47 -25.22
N HIS A 111 -11.09 2.29 -24.51
CA HIS A 111 -9.91 2.98 -25.04
C HIS A 111 -8.90 2.04 -25.68
N LEU A 112 -8.54 0.91 -25.05
CA LEU A 112 -7.58 -0.05 -25.64
C LEU A 112 -8.17 -0.74 -26.89
N LYS A 113 -9.44 -1.16 -26.83
CA LYS A 113 -10.13 -1.81 -27.97
C LYS A 113 -10.35 -0.86 -29.15
N VAL A 114 -10.76 0.37 -28.86
CA VAL A 114 -10.93 1.44 -29.86
C VAL A 114 -9.58 1.80 -30.45
N PHE A 115 -8.55 1.98 -29.63
CA PHE A 115 -7.21 2.31 -30.09
C PHE A 115 -6.60 1.21 -30.97
N THR A 116 -6.66 -0.05 -30.55
CA THR A 116 -6.16 -1.19 -31.35
C THR A 116 -6.91 -1.35 -32.67
N SER A 117 -8.22 -1.10 -32.67
CA SER A 117 -9.03 -1.06 -33.90
C SER A 117 -8.60 0.07 -34.83
N LEU A 118 -8.43 1.30 -34.30
CA LEU A 118 -7.97 2.45 -35.07
C LEU A 118 -6.55 2.25 -35.62
N LEU A 119 -5.64 1.69 -34.82
CA LEU A 119 -4.28 1.34 -35.24
C LEU A 119 -4.30 0.29 -36.36
N SER A 120 -5.11 -0.75 -36.22
CA SER A 120 -5.28 -1.78 -37.25
C SER A 120 -5.82 -1.18 -38.56
N ASN A 121 -6.76 -0.24 -38.48
CA ASN A 121 -7.31 0.45 -39.64
C ASN A 121 -6.30 1.38 -40.32
N LEU A 122 -5.43 2.03 -39.55
CA LEU A 122 -4.34 2.84 -40.09
C LEU A 122 -3.30 1.98 -40.81
N LEU A 123 -2.95 0.82 -40.25
CA LEU A 123 -1.99 -0.11 -40.86
C LEU A 123 -2.50 -0.76 -42.16
N SER A 124 -3.82 -0.90 -42.32
CA SER A 124 -4.45 -1.55 -43.48
C SER A 124 -4.81 -0.58 -44.62
N THR A 125 -4.94 0.72 -44.34
CA THR A 125 -5.38 1.71 -45.33
C THR A 125 -4.19 2.53 -45.85
N GLN A 126 -3.94 2.50 -47.16
CA GLN A 126 -2.89 3.34 -47.78
C GLN A 126 -3.27 4.82 -47.87
N ASP A 127 -4.57 5.13 -47.93
CA ASP A 127 -5.09 6.51 -47.93
C ASP A 127 -5.47 6.97 -46.50
N VAL A 128 -4.52 7.66 -45.87
CA VAL A 128 -4.67 8.25 -44.54
C VAL A 128 -4.96 9.75 -44.69
N ASN A 129 -6.20 10.17 -44.39
CA ASN A 129 -6.58 11.58 -44.33
C ASN A 129 -6.32 12.14 -42.91
N ASN A 130 -5.99 13.44 -42.81
CA ASN A 130 -5.79 14.20 -41.57
C ASN A 130 -6.89 13.96 -40.52
N ILE A 131 -8.15 13.79 -40.93
CA ILE A 131 -9.26 13.49 -40.02
C ILE A 131 -9.04 12.16 -39.29
N LYS A 132 -8.62 11.11 -40.01
CA LYS A 132 -8.37 9.78 -39.42
C LYS A 132 -7.17 9.81 -38.47
N ILE A 133 -6.13 10.55 -38.82
CA ILE A 133 -4.94 10.75 -37.97
C ILE A 133 -5.33 11.44 -36.67
N ASN A 134 -6.13 12.50 -36.75
CA ASN A 134 -6.57 13.23 -35.56
C ASN A 134 -7.43 12.36 -34.63
N ILE A 135 -8.33 11.54 -35.18
CA ILE A 135 -9.14 10.58 -34.40
C ILE A 135 -8.24 9.54 -33.71
N PHE A 136 -7.28 8.97 -34.44
CA PHE A 136 -6.31 8.03 -33.87
C PHE A 136 -5.51 8.67 -32.74
N TYR A 137 -5.04 9.89 -32.94
CA TYR A 137 -4.22 10.60 -31.97
C TYR A 137 -4.99 10.97 -30.69
N ASN A 138 -6.24 11.40 -30.81
CA ASN A 138 -7.11 11.61 -29.66
C ASN A 138 -7.36 10.31 -28.88
N SER A 139 -7.51 9.18 -29.60
CA SER A 139 -7.61 7.86 -28.97
C SER A 139 -6.32 7.45 -28.26
N PHE A 140 -5.16 7.75 -28.85
CA PHE A 140 -3.85 7.52 -28.24
C PHE A 140 -3.71 8.30 -26.93
N PHE A 141 -3.97 9.60 -26.94
CA PHE A 141 -3.88 10.44 -25.74
C PHE A 141 -4.82 9.98 -24.63
N SER A 142 -6.06 9.66 -24.99
CA SER A 142 -7.04 9.14 -24.02
C SER A 142 -6.54 7.85 -23.37
N LEU A 143 -5.99 6.92 -24.16
CA LEU A 143 -5.43 5.67 -23.65
C LEU A 143 -4.21 5.92 -22.77
N ASN A 144 -3.31 6.83 -23.17
CA ASN A 144 -2.13 7.20 -22.41
C ASN A 144 -2.48 7.83 -21.05
N GLU A 145 -3.46 8.73 -21.01
CA GLU A 145 -3.91 9.36 -19.77
C GLU A 145 -4.46 8.32 -18.78
N VAL A 146 -5.32 7.40 -19.25
CA VAL A 146 -5.88 6.34 -18.40
C VAL A 146 -4.78 5.39 -17.93
N SER A 147 -3.86 4.99 -18.82
CA SER A 147 -2.77 4.06 -18.48
C SER A 147 -1.84 4.65 -17.42
N ASN A 148 -1.53 5.95 -17.49
CA ASN A 148 -0.74 6.64 -16.47
C ASN A 148 -1.46 6.70 -15.11
N LYS A 149 -2.78 6.91 -15.11
CA LYS A 149 -3.57 6.85 -13.88
C LYS A 149 -3.58 5.44 -13.28
N ASP A 150 -3.69 4.40 -14.10
CA ASP A 150 -3.64 3.00 -13.65
C ASP A 150 -2.28 2.68 -13.03
N ALA A 151 -1.18 3.09 -13.67
CA ALA A 151 0.17 2.94 -13.13
C ALA A 151 0.37 3.64 -11.77
N SER A 152 -0.21 4.83 -11.60
CA SER A 152 -0.17 5.53 -10.31
C SER A 152 -0.91 4.76 -9.21
N LEU A 153 -2.07 4.18 -9.51
CA LEU A 153 -2.85 3.39 -8.56
C LEU A 153 -2.11 2.10 -8.17
N ILE A 154 -1.47 1.44 -9.14
CA ILE A 154 -0.66 0.24 -8.89
C ILE A 154 0.52 0.57 -7.97
N LYS A 155 1.19 1.69 -8.20
CA LYS A 155 2.28 2.17 -7.33
C LYS A 155 1.81 2.45 -5.90
N ASP A 156 0.62 3.03 -5.74
CA ASP A 156 0.02 3.27 -4.43
C ASP A 156 -0.29 1.97 -3.70
N ILE A 157 -0.87 0.98 -4.38
CA ILE A 157 -1.10 -0.37 -3.81
C ILE A 157 0.23 -1.00 -3.38
N ARG A 158 1.28 -0.91 -4.20
CA ARG A 158 2.60 -1.44 -3.85
C ARG A 158 3.20 -0.75 -2.62
N SER A 159 3.03 0.56 -2.51
CA SER A 159 3.46 1.34 -1.35
C SER A 159 2.76 0.86 -0.07
N ASP A 160 1.45 0.64 -0.14
CA ASP A 160 0.65 0.15 0.98
C ASP A 160 1.07 -1.27 1.40
N ILE A 161 1.30 -2.16 0.44
CA ILE A 161 1.83 -3.51 0.69
C ILE A 161 3.18 -3.44 1.42
N LYS A 162 4.09 -2.56 0.97
CA LYS A 162 5.39 -2.34 1.61
C LYS A 162 5.23 -1.77 3.02
N MET A 163 4.24 -0.91 3.22
CA MET A 163 3.90 -0.35 4.52
C MET A 163 3.42 -1.44 5.49
N ILE A 164 2.56 -2.35 5.05
CA ILE A 164 2.13 -3.53 5.84
C ILE A 164 3.35 -4.35 6.26
N SER A 165 4.29 -4.61 5.34
CA SER A 165 5.55 -5.33 5.65
C SER A 165 6.42 -4.63 6.68
N THR A 166 6.48 -3.29 6.59
CA THR A 166 7.23 -2.44 7.53
C THR A 166 6.59 -2.42 8.92
N LEU A 167 5.26 -2.57 8.99
CA LEU A 167 4.50 -2.66 10.24
C LEU A 167 4.58 -4.03 10.91
N GLY A 168 5.35 -4.98 10.35
CA GLY A 168 5.58 -6.30 10.96
C GLY A 168 4.56 -7.36 10.55
N TRP A 169 3.88 -7.18 9.41
CA TRP A 169 2.91 -8.13 8.88
C TRP A 169 3.36 -8.67 7.53
N ASN A 170 2.98 -9.88 7.16
CA ASN A 170 3.27 -10.54 5.90
C ASN A 170 2.01 -10.73 5.07
N ILE A 171 2.16 -10.66 3.75
CA ILE A 171 1.15 -11.17 2.82
C ILE A 171 1.25 -12.69 2.80
N LYS A 172 0.19 -13.37 3.22
CA LYS A 172 0.16 -14.82 3.40
C LYS A 172 0.06 -15.57 2.08
N ASN A 173 -0.63 -14.97 1.11
CA ASN A 173 -0.96 -15.62 -0.15
C ASN A 173 0.10 -15.30 -1.22
N ASN A 174 0.91 -16.30 -1.58
CA ASN A 174 1.83 -16.21 -2.71
C ASN A 174 1.10 -15.82 -4.00
N ASP A 175 -0.14 -16.27 -4.17
CA ASP A 175 -0.94 -15.98 -5.36
C ASP A 175 -1.32 -14.49 -5.46
N PHE A 176 -1.49 -13.80 -4.33
CA PHE A 176 -1.74 -12.35 -4.33
C PHE A 176 -0.48 -11.57 -4.71
N SER A 177 0.67 -12.00 -4.21
CA SER A 177 1.97 -11.42 -4.60
C SER A 177 2.23 -11.64 -6.09
N ILE A 178 1.89 -12.83 -6.62
CA ILE A 178 1.98 -13.14 -8.06
C ILE A 178 1.02 -12.27 -8.86
N LEU A 179 -0.23 -12.12 -8.43
CA LEU A 179 -1.19 -11.22 -9.09
C LEU A 179 -0.68 -9.79 -9.17
N MET A 180 -0.12 -9.26 -8.09
CA MET A 180 0.44 -7.92 -8.08
C MET A 180 1.61 -7.77 -9.07
N LEU A 181 2.48 -8.78 -9.18
CA LEU A 181 3.54 -8.80 -10.18
C LEU A 181 2.98 -8.84 -11.62
N GLU A 182 1.95 -9.63 -11.87
CA GLU A 182 1.28 -9.70 -13.18
C GLU A 182 0.64 -8.35 -13.57
N ILE A 183 0.00 -7.67 -12.62
CA ILE A 183 -0.57 -6.33 -12.80
C ILE A 183 0.51 -5.30 -13.14
N GLU A 184 1.63 -5.33 -12.41
CA GLU A 184 2.77 -4.44 -12.66
C GLU A 184 3.36 -4.69 -14.04
N GLN A 185 3.61 -5.96 -14.38
CA GLN A 185 4.16 -6.34 -15.68
C GLN A 185 3.24 -5.90 -16.83
N TYR A 186 1.93 -6.09 -16.69
CA TYR A 186 0.96 -5.59 -17.67
C TYR A 186 1.08 -4.07 -17.86
N SER A 187 1.12 -3.30 -16.76
CA SER A 187 1.19 -1.85 -16.81
C SER A 187 2.49 -1.37 -17.46
N GLU A 188 3.61 -2.00 -17.13
CA GLU A 188 4.92 -1.67 -17.72
C GLU A 188 4.96 -1.95 -19.21
N GLN A 189 4.43 -3.10 -19.64
CA GLN A 189 4.36 -3.47 -21.06
C GLN A 189 3.45 -2.53 -21.86
N LEU A 190 2.29 -2.15 -21.30
CA LEU A 190 1.37 -1.21 -21.94
C LEU A 190 2.02 0.17 -22.11
N ILE A 191 2.64 0.71 -21.06
CA ILE A 191 3.34 2.01 -21.12
C ILE A 191 4.48 1.95 -22.15
N THR A 192 5.25 0.86 -22.19
CA THR A 192 6.34 0.68 -23.16
C THR A 192 5.81 0.69 -24.60
N CYS A 193 4.68 0.02 -24.85
CA CYS A 193 4.03 0.05 -26.17
C CYS A 193 3.58 1.48 -26.53
N LEU A 194 2.99 2.21 -25.58
CA LEU A 194 2.53 3.59 -25.81
C LEU A 194 3.68 4.56 -26.09
N ILE A 195 4.78 4.48 -25.34
CA ILE A 195 5.99 5.28 -25.57
C ILE A 195 6.56 4.97 -26.96
N THR A 196 6.59 3.70 -27.35
CA THR A 196 7.08 3.30 -28.68
C THR A 196 6.22 3.89 -29.78
N ILE A 197 4.89 3.81 -29.64
CA ILE A 197 3.96 4.39 -30.61
C ILE A 197 4.10 5.93 -30.65
N GLU A 198 4.24 6.59 -29.51
CA GLU A 198 4.49 8.04 -29.41
C GLU A 198 5.77 8.44 -30.16
N SER A 199 6.84 7.65 -30.00
CA SER A 199 8.11 7.89 -30.67
C SER A 199 7.97 7.78 -32.19
N VAL A 200 7.24 6.78 -32.69
CA VAL A 200 6.95 6.61 -34.11
C VAL A 200 6.10 7.76 -34.64
N ILE A 201 5.04 8.15 -33.92
CA ILE A 201 4.18 9.29 -34.31
C ILE A 201 5.01 10.58 -34.39
N SER A 202 5.91 10.79 -33.43
CA SER A 202 6.80 11.96 -33.40
C SER A 202 7.77 11.97 -34.58
N MET A 203 8.32 10.80 -34.95
CA MET A 203 9.20 10.65 -36.12
C MET A 203 8.48 10.88 -37.45
N LEU A 204 7.18 10.54 -37.52
CA LEU A 204 6.31 10.82 -38.66
C LEU A 204 5.91 12.31 -38.77
N GLY A 205 6.48 13.19 -37.95
CA GLY A 205 6.32 14.65 -38.06
C GLY A 205 5.01 15.20 -37.51
N TYR A 206 4.22 14.40 -36.80
CA TYR A 206 3.02 14.88 -36.12
C TYR A 206 3.41 15.52 -34.78
N ARG A 207 3.24 16.84 -34.66
CA ARG A 207 3.53 17.56 -33.42
C ARG A 207 2.35 17.52 -32.45
N THR A 208 2.68 17.40 -31.17
CA THR A 208 1.78 17.34 -30.00
C THR A 208 1.01 18.64 -29.72
N ASP A 209 1.30 19.73 -30.44
CA ASP A 209 0.67 21.04 -30.31
C ASP A 209 -0.69 21.16 -31.02
N GLY A 210 -1.18 20.07 -31.61
CA GLY A 210 -2.57 19.91 -32.05
C GLY A 210 -2.98 20.78 -33.24
N THR A 211 -2.04 21.46 -33.91
CA THR A 211 -2.39 22.46 -34.93
C THR A 211 -1.94 22.13 -36.35
N HIS A 212 -0.95 21.25 -36.57
CA HIS A 212 -0.56 20.88 -37.93
C HIS A 212 -0.06 19.43 -38.06
N VAL A 213 -0.76 18.64 -38.90
CA VAL A 213 -0.13 17.51 -39.61
C VAL A 213 0.89 18.14 -40.54
N VAL A 214 2.19 18.02 -40.25
CA VAL A 214 3.20 18.29 -41.27
C VAL A 214 2.95 17.27 -42.37
N ALA A 215 2.65 17.76 -43.57
CA ALA A 215 2.24 16.92 -44.69
C ALA A 215 3.17 15.71 -44.86
N GLY A 216 2.57 14.51 -44.95
CA GLY A 216 3.30 13.27 -45.24
C GLY A 216 3.37 12.25 -44.11
N PHE A 217 2.27 11.98 -43.40
CA PHE A 217 2.16 10.77 -42.57
C PHE A 217 2.13 9.53 -43.49
N ASN A 218 3.30 9.12 -43.96
CA ASN A 218 3.49 7.91 -44.73
C ASN A 218 4.01 6.85 -43.77
N ILE A 219 3.20 5.82 -43.50
CA ILE A 219 3.67 4.64 -42.77
C ILE A 219 4.43 3.78 -43.80
N ASP A 220 5.65 4.17 -44.13
CA ASP A 220 6.57 3.39 -44.94
C ASP A 220 7.22 2.25 -44.12
N GLY A 221 7.83 1.29 -44.82
CA GLY A 221 8.03 -0.10 -44.35
C GLY A 221 8.56 -0.26 -42.92
N GLN A 222 9.59 0.51 -42.53
CA GLN A 222 10.19 0.37 -41.20
C GLN A 222 9.23 0.77 -40.07
N TYR A 223 8.39 1.79 -40.26
CA TYR A 223 7.39 2.20 -39.27
C TYR A 223 6.16 1.30 -39.29
N HIS A 224 5.82 0.74 -40.46
CA HIS A 224 4.74 -0.25 -40.58
C HIS A 224 5.02 -1.49 -39.75
N ASP A 225 6.22 -2.05 -39.87
CA ASP A 225 6.64 -3.26 -39.15
C ASP A 225 6.62 -3.05 -37.63
N VAL A 226 7.12 -1.90 -37.16
CA VAL A 226 7.11 -1.53 -35.74
C VAL A 226 5.68 -1.38 -35.23
N LEU A 227 4.82 -0.62 -35.93
CA LEU A 227 3.43 -0.42 -35.52
C LEU A 227 2.61 -1.71 -35.59
N SER A 228 2.88 -2.58 -36.55
CA SER A 228 2.27 -3.92 -36.67
C SER A 228 2.63 -4.82 -35.49
N SER A 229 3.92 -4.86 -35.12
CA SER A 229 4.40 -5.57 -33.93
C SER A 229 3.75 -5.04 -32.66
N MET A 230 3.69 -3.71 -32.48
CA MET A 230 3.01 -3.10 -31.34
C MET A 230 1.51 -3.41 -31.31
N ASN A 231 0.84 -3.41 -32.47
CA ASN A 231 -0.57 -3.78 -32.57
C ASN A 231 -0.82 -5.24 -32.18
N SER A 232 0.09 -6.15 -32.50
CA SER A 232 0.03 -7.54 -32.02
C SER A 232 0.19 -7.61 -30.50
N ASN A 233 1.22 -6.94 -29.96
CA ASN A 233 1.48 -6.91 -28.52
C ASN A 233 0.30 -6.34 -27.73
N LEU A 234 -0.38 -5.31 -28.26
CA LEU A 234 -1.56 -4.73 -27.61
C LEU A 234 -2.76 -5.71 -27.59
N LYS A 235 -2.90 -6.59 -28.58
CA LYS A 235 -3.92 -7.65 -28.57
C LYS A 235 -3.60 -8.72 -27.54
N ASP A 236 -2.32 -9.11 -27.44
CA ASP A 236 -1.87 -10.06 -26.42
C ASP A 236 -2.07 -9.48 -25.01
N LEU A 237 -1.77 -8.19 -24.82
CA LEU A 237 -2.04 -7.46 -23.58
C LEU A 237 -3.54 -7.41 -23.24
N ASP A 238 -4.43 -7.28 -24.23
CA ASP A 238 -5.89 -7.31 -24.01
C ASP A 238 -6.33 -8.66 -23.40
N SER A 239 -5.71 -9.77 -23.83
CA SER A 239 -5.99 -11.10 -23.29
C SER A 239 -5.43 -11.29 -21.87
N LEU A 240 -4.22 -10.79 -21.60
CA LEU A 240 -3.60 -10.84 -20.29
C LEU A 240 -4.38 -9.99 -19.28
N ARG A 241 -4.86 -8.82 -19.72
CA ARG A 241 -5.76 -7.94 -18.95
C ARG A 241 -7.02 -8.67 -18.51
N GLU A 242 -7.68 -9.42 -19.39
CA GLU A 242 -8.87 -10.18 -19.05
C GLU A 242 -8.59 -11.27 -18.01
N GLY A 243 -7.43 -11.94 -18.11
CA GLY A 243 -6.96 -12.89 -17.10
C GLY A 243 -6.75 -12.23 -15.73
N VAL A 244 -6.04 -11.09 -15.70
CA VAL A 244 -5.78 -10.30 -14.49
C VAL A 244 -7.10 -9.81 -13.87
N SER A 245 -8.03 -9.30 -14.68
CA SER A 245 -9.34 -8.81 -14.20
C SER A 245 -10.14 -9.91 -13.48
N LYS A 246 -10.14 -11.13 -14.02
CA LYS A 246 -10.76 -12.30 -13.36
C LYS A 246 -10.07 -12.65 -12.04
N LYS A 247 -8.73 -12.63 -11.99
CA LYS A 247 -8.01 -12.88 -10.74
C LYS A 247 -8.30 -11.80 -9.70
N ILE A 248 -8.39 -10.52 -10.07
CA ILE A 248 -8.76 -9.45 -9.14
C ILE A 248 -10.14 -9.69 -8.54
N SER A 249 -11.14 -10.15 -9.32
CA SER A 249 -12.48 -10.44 -8.78
C SER A 249 -12.48 -11.49 -7.67
N TYR A 250 -11.58 -12.48 -7.73
CA TYR A 250 -11.46 -13.48 -6.66
C TYR A 250 -11.02 -12.85 -5.33
N TYR A 251 -10.12 -11.86 -5.38
CA TYR A 251 -9.59 -11.22 -4.17
C TYR A 251 -10.50 -10.14 -3.59
N GLU A 252 -11.40 -9.56 -4.38
CA GLU A 252 -12.40 -8.60 -3.86
C GLU A 252 -13.33 -9.24 -2.82
N ASP A 253 -13.60 -10.54 -2.96
CA ASP A 253 -14.49 -11.29 -2.05
C ASP A 253 -13.73 -12.01 -0.92
N CYS A 254 -12.39 -11.93 -0.91
CA CYS A 254 -11.56 -12.55 0.12
C CYS A 254 -11.52 -11.72 1.41
N SER A 255 -11.44 -12.39 2.56
CA SER A 255 -11.18 -11.71 3.82
C SER A 255 -9.77 -11.13 3.84
N ILE A 256 -9.61 -9.92 4.39
CA ILE A 256 -8.27 -9.33 4.61
C ILE A 256 -7.36 -10.22 5.45
N PHE A 257 -7.95 -11.07 6.32
CA PHE A 257 -7.21 -11.98 7.19
C PHE A 257 -6.71 -13.23 6.45
N ASP A 258 -7.26 -13.51 5.26
CA ASP A 258 -6.74 -14.54 4.36
C ASP A 258 -5.53 -14.00 3.58
N LEU A 259 -5.43 -12.68 3.44
CA LEU A 259 -4.37 -11.98 2.73
C LEU A 259 -3.19 -11.60 3.63
N ILE A 260 -3.43 -11.20 4.88
CA ILE A 260 -2.40 -10.60 5.74
C ILE A 260 -2.29 -11.37 7.08
N THR A 261 -1.05 -11.63 7.51
CA THR A 261 -0.75 -12.29 8.80
C THR A 261 0.34 -11.56 9.58
N PRO A 262 0.33 -11.58 10.92
CA PRO A 262 1.44 -11.04 11.70
C PRO A 262 2.71 -11.89 11.46
N LYS A 263 3.89 -11.24 11.49
CA LYS A 263 5.19 -11.92 11.50
C LYS A 263 5.46 -12.62 12.83
#